data_AF-Q6TWA6-F1
#
_entry.id   AF-Q6TWA6-F1
#
_cell.length_a   1.000
_cell.length_b   1.000
_cell.length_c   1.000
_cell.angle_alpha   90.00
_cell.angle_beta   90.00
_cell.angle_gamma   90.00
#
_symmetry.space_group_name_H-M   'P 1'
#
loop_
_entity.id
_entity.type
_entity.pdbx_description
1 polymer ?
#
loop_
_entity_poly.entity_id
_entity_poly.type
_entity_poly.pdbx_seq_one_letter_code
_entity_poly.pdbx_strand_id
1 'polypeptide(L)' 'MKITKIEKKKRLYLVEIDKKESLYVTEDTIVKYMLTKEMALSKDQLEDIKNFAQFSHGKNLALYFISFKQRTEKEV' A
#
# COMPACT_ATOMS: atom_id res chain seq x y z
N MET A 1 15.90 0.77 -8.77
CA MET A 1 14.99 -0.38 -8.78
C MET A 1 13.81 -0.01 -9.67
N LYS A 2 13.16 -0.92 -10.40
CA LYS A 2 12.07 -0.58 -11.34
C LYS A 2 10.84 -1.42 -11.09
N ILE A 3 9.65 -0.80 -11.15
CA ILE A 3 8.38 -1.52 -11.05
C ILE A 3 8.16 -2.31 -12.34
N THR A 4 8.11 -3.63 -12.23
CA THR A 4 7.94 -4.54 -13.38
C THR A 4 6.48 -4.89 -13.63
N LYS A 5 5.66 -4.89 -12.58
CA LYS A 5 4.25 -5.28 -12.65
C LYS A 5 3.45 -4.62 -11.53
N ILE A 6 2.23 -4.23 -11.85
CA ILE A 6 1.20 -3.82 -10.88
C ILE A 6 -0.04 -4.63 -11.22
N GLU A 7 -0.51 -5.44 -10.28
CA GLU A 7 -1.67 -6.32 -10.48
C GLU A 7 -2.68 -6.12 -9.37
N LYS A 8 -3.93 -5.79 -9.73
CA LYS A 8 -5.03 -5.74 -8.78
C LYS A 8 -5.35 -7.16 -8.31
N LYS A 9 -5.19 -7.42 -7.01
CA LYS A 9 -5.78 -8.57 -6.32
C LYS A 9 -7.10 -8.12 -5.68
N LYS A 10 -7.67 -8.90 -4.76
CA LYS A 10 -8.99 -8.62 -4.17
C LYS A 10 -9.09 -7.19 -3.60
N ARG A 11 -8.50 -6.93 -2.44
CA ARG A 11 -8.54 -5.63 -1.74
C ARG A 11 -7.22 -4.86 -1.81
N LEU A 12 -6.20 -5.48 -2.38
CA LEU A 12 -4.82 -4.97 -2.43
C LEU A 12 -4.30 -5.10 -3.86
N TYR A 13 -3.22 -4.38 -4.13
CA TYR A 13 -2.46 -4.46 -5.35
C TYR A 13 -1.10 -5.09 -5.06
N LEU A 14 -0.66 -5.98 -5.95
CA LEU A 14 0.67 -6.54 -5.94
C LEU A 14 1.56 -5.68 -6.84
N VAL A 15 2.62 -5.10 -6.26
CA VAL A 15 3.65 -4.35 -6.97
C VAL A 15 4.92 -5.19 -6.98
N GLU A 16 5.37 -5.61 -8.16
CA GLU A 16 6.64 -6.32 -8.32
C GLU A 16 7.75 -5.34 -8.72
N ILE A 17 8.90 -5.46 -8.07
CA ILE A 17 10.08 -4.61 -8.27
C ILE A 17 11.24 -5.50 -8.71
N ASP A 18 11.81 -5.19 -9.86
CA ASP A 18 12.93 -5.90 -10.49
C ASP A 18 12.74 -7.43 -10.60
N LYS A 19 11.49 -7.93 -10.59
CA LYS A 19 11.12 -9.36 -10.51
C LYS A 19 11.73 -10.12 -9.32
N LYS A 20 12.25 -9.42 -8.30
CA LYS A 20 12.90 -10.01 -7.12
C LYS A 20 12.13 -9.75 -5.84
N GLU A 21 11.57 -8.56 -5.73
CA GLU A 21 10.81 -8.12 -4.56
C GLU A 21 9.36 -7.88 -4.96
N SER A 22 8.45 -8.19 -4.06
CA SER A 22 7.02 -7.95 -4.26
C SER A 22 6.42 -7.32 -3.02
N LEU A 23 5.60 -6.30 -3.21
CA LEU A 23 4.96 -5.54 -2.15
C LEU A 23 3.45 -5.54 -2.36
N TYR A 24 2.70 -5.88 -1.31
CA TYR A 24 1.25 -5.70 -1.31
C TYR A 24 0.92 -4.31 -0.77
N VAL A 25 0.20 -3.53 -1.58
CA VAL A 25 -0.16 -2.15 -1.24
C VAL A 25 -1.65 -1.91 -1.41
N THR A 26 -2.16 -0.89 -0.71
CA THR A 26 -3.52 -0.38 -0.88
C THR A 26 -3.60 0.56 -2.08
N GLU A 27 -4.83 0.83 -2.52
CA GLU A 27 -5.09 1.80 -3.61
C GLU A 27 -4.59 3.21 -3.26
N ASP A 28 -4.81 3.68 -2.03
CA ASP A 28 -4.27 4.95 -1.51
C ASP A 28 -2.75 5.06 -1.72
N THR A 29 -2.00 3.97 -1.58
CA THR A 29 -0.54 3.96 -1.77
C THR A 29 -0.18 4.13 -3.24
N ILE A 30 -0.88 3.46 -4.15
CA ILE A 30 -0.66 3.62 -5.59
C ILE A 30 -0.94 5.07 -6.02
N VAL A 31 -2.05 5.64 -5.56
CA VAL A 31 -2.45 7.00 -5.94
C VAL A 31 -1.52 8.05 -5.33
N LYS A 32 -1.15 7.92 -4.05
CA LYS A 32 -0.28 8.90 -3.38
C LYS A 32 1.09 9.03 -4.05
N TYR A 33 1.69 7.91 -4.44
CA TYR A 33 3.02 7.89 -5.07
C TYR A 33 2.96 7.80 -6.60
N MET A 34 1.76 7.84 -7.19
CA MET A 34 1.52 7.70 -8.62
C MET A 34 2.28 6.50 -9.22
N LEU A 35 2.20 5.35 -8.55
CA LEU A 35 2.95 4.16 -8.94
C LEU A 35 2.48 3.68 -10.31
N THR A 36 3.39 3.68 -11.27
CA THR A 36 3.16 3.20 -12.63
C THR A 36 4.12 2.08 -12.98
N LYS A 37 3.71 1.22 -13.92
CA LYS A 37 4.63 0.24 -14.49
C LYS A 37 5.80 1.00 -15.10
N GLU A 38 6.99 0.45 -14.95
CA GLU A 38 8.24 1.02 -15.42
C GLU A 38 8.79 2.23 -14.65
N MET A 39 8.12 2.65 -13.59
CA MET A 39 8.67 3.68 -12.71
C MET A 39 9.96 3.21 -12.05
N ALA A 40 10.99 4.06 -12.10
CA ALA A 40 12.22 3.88 -11.34
C ALA A 40 12.02 4.40 -9.91
N LEU A 41 12.48 3.62 -8.94
CA LEU A 41 12.45 3.91 -7.51
C LEU A 41 13.87 3.92 -6.95
N SER A 42 14.16 4.94 -6.14
CA SER A 42 15.31 4.94 -5.24
C SER A 42 15.04 4.04 -4.03
N LYS A 43 16.08 3.72 -3.25
CA LYS A 43 15.92 2.96 -2.01
C LYS A 43 15.10 3.73 -0.98
N ASP A 44 15.37 5.03 -0.84
CA ASP A 44 14.65 5.88 0.12
C ASP A 44 13.17 5.99 -0.23
N GLN A 45 12.84 6.16 -1.53
CA GLN A 45 11.46 6.17 -1.98
C GLN A 45 10.75 4.85 -1.71
N LEU A 46 11.43 3.72 -1.91
CA LEU A 46 10.86 2.41 -1.64
C LEU A 46 10.57 2.23 -0.13
N GLU A 47 11.46 2.72 0.74
CA GLU A 47 11.26 2.67 2.19
C GLU A 47 10.08 3.55 2.61
N ASP A 48 9.98 4.77 2.06
CA ASP A 48 8.84 5.65 2.31
C ASP A 48 7.51 5.03 1.85
N ILE A 49 7.50 4.39 0.68
CA ILE A 49 6.34 3.67 0.17
C ILE A 49 5.96 2.52 1.10
N LYS A 50 6.93 1.75 1.61
CA LYS A 50 6.67 0.65 2.56
C LYS A 50 6.05 1.16 3.86
N ASN A 51 6.63 2.22 4.43
CA ASN A 51 6.13 2.85 5.65
C ASN A 51 4.68 3.35 5.47
N PHE A 52 4.40 4.03 4.35
CA PHE A 52 3.05 4.49 4.06
C PHE A 52 2.07 3.34 3.75
N ALA A 53 2.51 2.30 3.05
CA ALA A 53 1.68 1.14 2.75
C ALA A 53 1.21 0.44 4.03
N GLN A 54 2.10 0.30 5.03
CA GLN A 54 1.75 -0.24 6.33
C GLN A 54 0.70 0.62 7.05
N PHE A 55 0.92 1.94 7.10
CA PHE A 55 -0.04 2.88 7.69
C PHE A 55 -1.41 2.82 6.99
N SER A 56 -1.41 2.87 5.65
CA SER A 56 -2.65 2.85 4.86
C SER A 56 -3.41 1.53 5.02
N HIS A 57 -2.70 0.41 5.13
CA HIS A 57 -3.32 -0.88 5.44
C HIS A 57 -3.97 -0.87 6.83
N GLY A 58 -3.26 -0.38 7.85
CA GLY A 58 -3.79 -0.24 9.21
C GLY A 58 -5.03 0.66 9.27
N LYS A 59 -5.00 1.81 8.59
CA LYS A 59 -6.16 2.69 8.43
C LYS A 59 -7.37 1.96 7.83
N ASN A 60 -7.18 1.16 6.79
CA ASN A 60 -8.28 0.40 6.19
C ASN A 60 -8.86 -0.67 7.13
N LEU A 61 -8.01 -1.32 7.94
CA LEU A 61 -8.46 -2.24 8.98
C LEU A 61 -9.26 -1.52 10.08
N ALA A 62 -8.80 -0.35 10.52
CA ALA A 62 -9.52 0.47 11.49
C ALA A 62 -10.89 0.92 10.95
N LEU A 63 -10.97 1.38 9.70
CA LEU A 63 -12.23 1.72 9.04
C LEU A 63 -13.19 0.53 8.99
N TYR A 64 -12.67 -0.65 8.65
CA TYR A 64 -13.47 -1.88 8.67
C TYR A 64 -13.96 -2.20 10.09
N PHE A 65 -13.11 -2.06 11.11
CA PHE A 65 -13.47 -2.30 12.51
C PHE A 65 -14.58 -1.35 13.02
N ILE A 66 -14.53 -0.08 12.64
CA ILE A 66 -15.53 0.93 12.99
C ILE A 66 -16.88 0.64 12.28
N SER A 67 -16.85 0.06 11.08
CA SER A 67 -18.06 -0.21 10.30
C SER A 67 -19.06 -1.16 10.97
N PHE A 68 -18.63 -1.97 11.96
CA PHE A 68 -19.51 -2.93 12.64
C PHE A 68 -20.41 -2.30 13.72
N LYS A 69 -19.92 -1.30 14.45
CA LYS A 69 -20.68 -0.53 15.46
C LYS A 69 -19.88 0.72 15.86
N GLN A 70 -20.55 1.71 16.44
CA GLN A 70 -19.88 2.90 16.97
C GLN A 70 -18.76 2.54 17.97
N ARG A 71 -17.67 3.32 17.95
CA ARG A 71 -16.48 3.15 18.78
C ARG A 71 -16.08 4.50 19.38
N THR A 72 -15.41 4.43 20.52
CA THR A 72 -14.70 5.55 21.12
C THR A 72 -13.27 5.64 20.58
N GLU A 73 -12.63 6.79 20.74
CA GLU A 73 -11.23 7.01 20.33
C GLU A 73 -10.27 6.01 21.00
N LYS A 74 -10.51 5.61 22.24
CA LYS A 74 -9.65 4.65 22.96
C LYS A 74 -9.71 3.23 22.39
N GLU A 75 -10.72 2.89 21.60
CA GLU A 75 -10.90 1.57 21.01
C GLU A 75 -10.28 1.44 19.60
N VAL A 76 -9.85 2.55 18.99
CA VAL A 76 -9.36 2.64 17.60
C VAL A 76 -7.90 3.07 17.59
#